data_AF-A0A7Y9Z704-F1
#
_entry.id   AF-A0A7Y9Z704-F1
#
_cell.length_a   1.000
_cell.length_b   1.000
_cell.length_c   1.000
_cell.angle_alpha   90.00
_cell.angle_beta   90.00
_cell.angle_gamma   90.00
#
_symmetry.space_group_name_H-M   'P 1'
#
loop_
_entity.id
_entity.type
_entity.pdbx_description
1 polymer ?
#
loop_
_entity_poly.entity_id
_entity_poly.type
_entity_poly.pdbx_seq_one_letter_code
_entity_poly.pdbx_strand_id
1 'polypeptide(L)'
;MRIWIVVVLAGIGTYLIRASGILIFQNEDRIPPLVRRALRMIGPATMGAIVGNALFLDQGAWRPFGAWHIAALVAVAAAVWKRNLALTMLAGAAAFAVLLLTVY
;
A
#
# COMPACT_ATOMS: atom_id res chain seq x y z
N MET A 1 14.43 -28.31 3.98
CA MET A 1 14.68 -27.89 5.38
C MET A 1 15.44 -26.56 5.49
N ARG A 2 16.56 -26.35 4.78
CA ARG A 2 17.37 -25.11 4.86
C ARG A 2 16.63 -23.80 4.54
N ILE A 3 15.70 -23.81 3.60
CA ILE A 3 14.98 -22.59 3.16
C ILE A 3 14.10 -22.03 4.29
N TRP A 4 13.45 -22.90 5.07
CA TRP A 4 12.61 -22.49 6.20
C TRP A 4 13.41 -21.78 7.29
N ILE A 5 14.63 -22.26 7.57
CA ILE A 5 15.52 -21.63 8.54
C ILE A 5 15.92 -20.23 8.08
N VAL A 6 16.24 -20.06 6.79
CA VAL A 6 16.58 -18.75 6.21
C VAL A 6 15.39 -17.79 6.27
N VAL A 7 14.17 -18.25 5.94
CA VAL A 7 12.95 -17.44 6.00
C VAL A 7 12.67 -16.99 7.44
N VAL A 8 12.78 -17.90 8.41
CA VAL A 8 12.58 -17.57 9.84
C VAL A 8 13.65 -16.59 10.32
N LEU A 9 14.92 -16.83 9.99
CA LEU A 9 16.02 -15.95 10.39
C LEU A 9 15.91 -14.56 9.77
N ALA A 10 15.55 -14.48 8.48
CA ALA A 10 15.28 -13.22 7.79
C ALA A 10 14.06 -12.49 8.38
N GLY A 11 13.01 -13.22 8.73
CA GLY A 11 11.83 -12.67 9.40
C GLY A 11 12.18 -12.07 10.77
N ILE A 12 12.92 -12.83 11.59
CA ILE A 12 13.38 -12.37 12.91
C ILE A 12 14.30 -11.15 12.77
N GLY A 13 15.29 -11.19 11.87
CA GLY A 13 16.20 -10.07 11.63
C GLY A 13 15.48 -8.81 11.20
N THR A 14 14.51 -8.93 10.28
CA THR A 14 13.68 -7.81 9.84
C THR A 14 12.83 -7.24 10.99
N TYR A 15 12.27 -8.12 11.83
CA TYR A 15 11.47 -7.72 12.97
C TYR A 15 12.30 -7.03 14.05
N LEU A 16 13.53 -7.49 14.28
CA LEU A 16 14.47 -6.86 15.21
C LEU A 16 14.86 -5.45 14.74
N ILE A 17 15.09 -5.24 13.44
CA ILE A 17 15.36 -3.90 12.88
C ILE A 17 14.14 -2.98 13.02
N ARG A 18 12.93 -3.51 12.81
CA ARG A 18 11.68 -2.75 13.04
C ARG A 18 11.51 -2.42 14.53
N ALA A 19 11.78 -3.38 15.40
CA ALA A 19 11.66 -3.25 16.85
C ALA A 19 12.69 -2.26 17.40
N SER A 20 13.93 -2.24 16.89
CA SER A 20 14.94 -1.26 17.32
C SER A 20 14.49 0.17 17.02
N GLY A 21 13.88 0.40 15.86
CA GLY A 21 13.31 1.70 15.51
C GLY A 21 12.21 2.13 16.49
N ILE A 22 11.32 1.20 16.86
CA ILE A 22 10.24 1.49 17.83
C ILE A 22 10.82 1.71 19.22
N LEU A 23 11.73 0.85 19.69
CA LEU A 23 12.35 0.90 21.02
C LEU A 23 13.14 2.19 21.24
N ILE A 24 13.89 2.64 20.23
CA ILE A 24 14.69 3.89 20.28
C ILE A 24 13.78 5.12 20.25
N PHE A 25 12.64 5.06 19.55
CA PHE A 25 11.66 6.16 19.47
C PHE A 25 10.53 6.05 20.50
N GLN A 26 10.63 5.19 21.53
CA GLN A 26 9.61 5.08 22.59
C GLN A 26 9.42 6.37 23.38
N ASN A 27 10.46 7.21 23.48
CA ASN A 27 10.33 8.52 24.10
C ASN A 27 9.66 9.49 23.12
N GLU A 28 8.34 9.44 23.15
CA GLU A 28 7.43 10.27 22.36
C GLU A 28 7.75 11.78 22.53
N ASP A 29 8.26 12.19 23.69
CA ASP A 29 8.62 13.57 24.01
C ASP A 29 9.88 14.11 23.30
N ARG A 30 10.73 13.25 22.73
CA ARG A 30 11.95 13.67 22.02
C ARG A 30 11.77 13.89 20.52
N ILE A 31 10.59 13.60 19.97
CA ILE A 31 10.35 13.66 18.52
C ILE A 31 9.85 15.06 18.14
N PRO A 32 10.56 15.80 17.26
CA PRO A 32 10.08 17.08 16.76
C PRO A 32 8.69 16.94 16.12
N PRO A 33 7.77 17.91 16.31
CA PRO A 33 6.39 17.81 15.84
C PRO A 33 6.28 17.61 14.31
N LEU A 34 7.24 18.13 13.55
CA LEU A 34 7.34 17.92 12.11
C LEU A 34 7.57 16.44 11.74
N VAL A 35 8.50 15.78 12.43
CA VAL A 35 8.86 14.38 12.20
C VAL A 35 7.70 13.46 12.56
N ARG A 36 7.02 13.72 13.69
CA ARG A 36 5.80 12.99 14.08
C ARG A 36 4.71 13.09 13.00
N ARG A 37 4.50 14.30 12.47
CA ARG A 37 3.49 14.54 11.44
C ARG A 37 3.83 13.82 10.13
N ALA A 38 5.11 13.78 9.76
CA ALA A 38 5.60 13.01 8.62
C ALA A 38 5.42 11.49 8.83
N LEU A 39 5.84 10.96 9.99
CA LEU A 39 5.71 9.55 10.35
C LEU A 39 4.26 9.07 10.30
N ARG A 40 3.32 9.88 10.78
CA ARG A 40 1.89 9.57 10.76
C ARG A 40 1.30 9.54 9.33
N MET A 41 1.94 10.21 8.38
CA MET A 41 1.56 10.19 6.96
C MET A 41 2.24 9.08 6.15
N ILE A 42 3.22 8.37 6.71
CA ILE A 42 3.91 7.29 5.98
C ILE A 42 2.93 6.22 5.52
N GLY A 43 2.01 5.78 6.37
CA GLY A 43 0.99 4.78 6.01
C GLY A 43 0.18 5.17 4.78
N PRO A 44 -0.56 6.29 4.80
CA PRO A 44 -1.33 6.74 3.64
C PRO A 44 -0.47 7.11 2.43
N ALA A 45 0.72 7.71 2.63
CA ALA A 45 1.63 8.04 1.53
C ALA A 45 2.18 6.80 0.81
N THR A 46 2.53 5.76 1.58
CA THR A 46 3.03 4.49 1.03
C THR A 46 1.94 3.80 0.22
N MET A 47 0.71 3.75 0.73
CA MET A 47 -0.42 3.21 -0.03
C MET A 47 -0.67 4.01 -1.31
N GLY A 48 -0.62 5.34 -1.24
CA GLY A 48 -0.73 6.20 -2.42
C GLY A 48 0.37 5.94 -3.46
N ALA A 49 1.61 5.73 -3.01
CA ALA A 49 2.74 5.42 -3.88
C ALA A 49 2.60 4.05 -4.55
N ILE A 50 2.18 3.01 -3.81
CA ILE A 50 1.95 1.66 -4.36
C ILE A 50 0.83 1.69 -5.40
N VAL A 51 -0.31 2.30 -5.06
CA VAL A 51 -1.46 2.39 -5.97
C VAL A 51 -1.12 3.25 -7.18
N GLY A 52 -0.45 4.38 -6.99
CA GLY A 52 0.02 5.24 -8.07
C GLY A 52 0.98 4.49 -9.01
N ASN A 53 1.94 3.76 -8.47
CA ASN A 53 2.84 2.95 -9.28
C ASN A 53 2.08 1.89 -10.08
N ALA A 54 1.17 1.15 -9.45
CA ALA A 54 0.34 0.15 -10.13
C ALA A 54 -0.58 0.76 -11.20
N LEU A 55 -0.98 2.03 -11.06
CA LEU A 55 -1.82 2.71 -12.03
C LEU A 55 -1.05 3.12 -13.28
N PHE A 56 0.09 3.77 -13.07
CA PHE A 56 0.80 4.48 -14.13
C PHE A 56 1.91 3.64 -14.76
N LEU A 57 2.45 2.65 -14.04
CA LEU A 57 3.54 1.80 -14.52
C LEU A 57 3.10 0.35 -14.69
N ASP A 58 3.47 -0.24 -15.82
CA ASP A 58 3.51 -1.68 -16.01
C ASP A 58 4.96 -2.13 -16.06
N GLN A 59 5.42 -2.81 -15.02
CA GLN A 59 6.77 -3.40 -15.00
C GLN A 59 7.90 -2.42 -15.37
N GLY A 60 7.72 -1.12 -15.10
CA GLY A 60 8.68 -0.05 -15.39
C GLY A 60 8.44 0.73 -16.69
N ALA A 61 7.46 0.33 -17.52
CA ALA A 61 7.02 1.10 -18.68
C ALA A 61 5.77 1.94 -18.34
N TRP A 62 5.65 3.12 -18.95
CA TRP A 62 4.45 3.96 -18.82
C TRP A 62 3.27 3.25 -19.48
N ARG A 63 2.19 3.02 -18.71
CA ARG A 63 0.96 2.43 -19.24
C ARG A 63 0.23 3.45 -20.13
N PRO A 64 -0.26 3.06 -21.31
CA PRO A 64 -1.17 3.90 -22.06
C PRO A 64 -2.46 4.10 -21.25
N PHE A 65 -3.03 5.31 -21.36
CA PHE A 65 -4.35 5.60 -20.79
C PHE A 65 -5.38 4.64 -21.40
N GLY A 66 -6.07 3.89 -20.54
CA GLY A 66 -6.95 2.79 -20.96
C GLY A 66 -7.82 2.29 -19.80
N ALA A 67 -8.40 1.09 -19.97
CA ALA A 67 -9.37 0.49 -19.05
C ALA A 67 -8.95 0.51 -17.56
N TRP A 68 -7.65 0.36 -17.28
CA TRP A 68 -7.07 0.40 -15.93
C TRP A 68 -7.25 1.75 -15.22
N HIS A 69 -7.20 2.86 -15.95
CA HIS A 69 -7.37 4.20 -15.37
C HIS A 69 -8.84 4.48 -15.06
N ILE A 70 -9.76 3.94 -15.85
CA ILE A 70 -11.21 4.01 -15.60
C ILE A 70 -11.56 3.16 -14.36
N ALA A 71 -10.97 1.97 -14.23
CA ALA A 71 -11.08 1.13 -13.03
C ALA A 71 -10.70 1.91 -11.76
N ALA A 72 -9.57 2.61 -11.85
CA ALA A 72 -9.04 3.41 -10.76
C ALA A 72 -9.96 4.56 -10.38
N LEU A 73 -10.47 5.29 -11.37
CA LEU A 73 -11.44 6.36 -11.16
C LEU A 73 -12.70 5.85 -10.47
N VAL A 74 -13.23 4.70 -10.89
CA VAL A 74 -14.39 4.07 -10.26
C VAL A 74 -14.07 3.63 -8.83
N ALA A 75 -12.89 3.03 -8.59
CA ALA A 75 -12.45 2.62 -7.27
C ALA A 75 -12.27 3.82 -6.32
N VAL A 76 -11.69 4.92 -6.81
CA VAL A 76 -11.53 6.19 -6.06
C VAL A 76 -12.89 6.83 -5.78
N ALA A 77 -13.79 6.87 -6.77
CA ALA A 77 -15.15 7.38 -6.58
C ALA A 77 -15.92 6.56 -5.54
N ALA A 78 -15.84 5.23 -5.60
CA ALA A 78 -16.42 4.34 -4.60
C ALA A 78 -15.78 4.53 -3.21
N ALA A 79 -14.46 4.76 -3.16
CA ALA A 79 -13.72 4.97 -1.93
C ALA A 79 -14.06 6.30 -1.23
N VAL A 80 -14.26 7.36 -2.00
CA VAL A 80 -14.70 8.66 -1.47
C VAL A 80 -16.15 8.60 -0.99
N TRP A 81 -17.00 7.80 -1.66
CA TRP A 81 -18.43 7.80 -1.37
C TRP A 81 -18.83 6.97 -0.16
N LYS A 82 -18.16 5.84 0.11
CA LYS A 82 -18.35 5.09 1.35
C LYS A 82 -17.08 5.14 2.20
N ARG A 83 -17.14 5.89 3.30
CA ARG A 83 -16.15 5.92 4.41
C ARG A 83 -15.91 4.55 5.10
N ASN A 84 -16.18 3.44 4.43
CA ASN A 84 -16.14 2.10 4.98
C ASN A 84 -15.16 1.23 4.18
N LEU A 85 -13.96 1.04 4.74
CA LEU A 85 -12.78 0.46 4.07
C LEU A 85 -13.07 -0.89 3.38
N ALA A 86 -13.86 -1.75 4.03
CA ALA A 86 -14.21 -3.07 3.50
C ALA A 86 -15.00 -3.00 2.18
N LEU A 87 -15.93 -2.04 2.06
CA LEU A 87 -16.71 -1.85 0.84
C LEU A 87 -15.88 -1.24 -0.28
N THR A 88 -14.88 -0.42 0.05
CA THR A 88 -13.95 0.14 -0.94
C THR A 88 -13.02 -0.92 -1.53
N MET A 89 -12.52 -1.84 -0.69
CA MET A 89 -11.72 -2.99 -1.13
C MET A 89 -12.55 -3.94 -2.01
N LEU A 90 -13.78 -4.27 -1.60
CA LEU A 90 -14.67 -5.13 -2.38
C LEU A 90 -15.07 -4.48 -3.71
N ALA A 91 -15.37 -3.18 -3.72
CA ALA A 91 -15.71 -2.47 -4.95
C ALA A 91 -14.53 -2.41 -5.92
N GLY A 92 -13.32 -2.13 -5.41
CA GLY A 92 -12.10 -2.15 -6.21
C GLY A 92 -11.80 -3.55 -6.78
N ALA A 93 -11.91 -4.59 -5.96
CA ALA A 93 -11.71 -5.97 -6.39
C ALA A 93 -12.76 -6.42 -7.43
N ALA A 94 -14.03 -6.05 -7.24
CA ALA A 94 -15.10 -6.37 -8.18
C ALA A 94 -14.94 -5.63 -9.52
N ALA A 95 -14.61 -4.33 -9.48
CA ALA A 95 -14.32 -3.56 -10.69
C ALA A 95 -13.12 -4.13 -11.46
N PHE A 96 -12.06 -4.53 -10.73
CA PHE A 96 -10.90 -5.18 -11.31
C PHE A 96 -11.27 -6.53 -11.95
N ALA A 97 -12.06 -7.36 -11.26
CA ALA A 97 -12.51 -8.66 -11.77
C ALA A 97 -13.37 -8.52 -13.03
N VAL A 98 -14.28 -7.53 -13.07
CA VAL A 98 -15.12 -7.25 -14.25
C VAL A 98 -14.26 -6.82 -15.43
N LEU A 99 -13.30 -5.93 -15.22
CA LEU A 99 -12.41 -5.48 -16.31
C LEU A 99 -11.48 -6.59 -16.80
N LEU A 100 -11.00 -7.44 -15.90
CA LEU A 100 -10.22 -8.62 -16.28
C LEU A 100 -11.03 -9.56 -17.17
N LEU A 101 -12.30 -9.79 -16.85
CA LEU A 101 -13.24 -10.60 -17.63
C LEU A 101 -13.68 -9.98 -18.96
N THR A 102 -13.55 -8.65 -19.10
CA THR A 102 -13.97 -7.96 -20.34
C THR A 102 -12.80 -7.78 -21.33
N VAL A 103 -11.55 -7.92 -20.85
CA VAL A 103 -10.32 -7.72 -21.65
C VAL A 103 -9.68 -9.06 -22.08
N TYR A 104 -10.10 -10.19 -21.51
CA TYR A 104 -9.78 -11.56 -21.94
C TYR A 104 -10.97 -12.20 -22.66
#